data_AF-A0AA51YKJ6-F1
#
_entry.id   AF-A0AA51YKJ6-F1
#
_cell.length_a   1.000
_cell.length_b   1.000
_cell.length_c   1.000
_cell.angle_alpha   90.00
_cell.angle_beta   90.00
_cell.angle_gamma   90.00
#
_symmetry.space_group_name_H-M   'P 1'
#
loop_
_entity.id
_entity.type
_entity.pdbx_description
1 polymer ?
#
loop_
_entity_poly.entity_id
_entity_poly.type
_entity_poly.pdbx_seq_one_letter_code
_entity_poly.pdbx_strand_id
1 'polypeptide(L)'
;MQEKRYPKGHFLAIGMVMGLPLGIPIGIVLGMIAIGPAIGLIFGIGIGLYLEKKYNPEPLPMTPEEEAKRQKNIMLIGGIFLLGILMFIFLLLKS
;
A
#
# COMPACT_ATOMS: atom_id res chain seq x y z
N MET A 1 -30.83 2.84 1.32
CA MET A 1 -29.61 2.87 0.49
C MET A 1 -28.95 1.51 0.63
N GLN A 2 -28.72 0.78 -0.46
CA GLN A 2 -27.91 -0.45 -0.37
C GLN A 2 -26.51 -0.03 0.09
N GLU A 3 -26.03 -0.56 1.22
CA GLU A 3 -24.64 -0.39 1.62
C GLU A 3 -23.77 -1.05 0.53
N LYS A 4 -23.03 -0.23 -0.23
CA LYS A 4 -22.07 -0.74 -1.21
C LYS A 4 -20.98 -1.50 -0.44
N ARG A 5 -20.98 -2.82 -0.56
CA ARG A 5 -19.94 -3.69 0.00
C ARG A 5 -18.75 -3.75 -0.96
N TYR A 6 -17.55 -3.78 -0.40
CA TYR A 6 -16.32 -3.84 -1.19
C TYR A 6 -15.55 -5.15 -0.91
N PRO A 7 -14.73 -5.62 -1.86
CA PRO A 7 -13.82 -6.72 -1.60
C PRO A 7 -12.88 -6.41 -0.44
N LYS A 8 -12.48 -7.43 0.31
CA LYS A 8 -11.52 -7.29 1.41
C LYS A 8 -10.23 -6.60 0.95
N GLY A 9 -9.85 -5.52 1.65
CA GLY A 9 -8.63 -4.76 1.39
C GLY A 9 -8.79 -3.65 0.35
N HIS A 10 -10.01 -3.33 -0.07
CA HIS A 10 -10.29 -2.23 -0.99
C HIS A 10 -9.81 -0.88 -0.43
N PHE A 11 -10.18 -0.55 0.79
CA PHE A 11 -9.80 0.71 1.42
C PHE A 11 -8.34 0.71 1.85
N LEU A 12 -7.78 -0.45 2.18
CA LEU A 12 -6.34 -0.61 2.39
C LEU A 12 -5.55 -0.24 1.13
N ALA A 13 -5.96 -0.74 -0.03
CA ALA A 13 -5.32 -0.43 -1.31
C ALA A 13 -5.39 1.06 -1.64
N ILE A 14 -6.56 1.68 -1.44
CA ILE A 14 -6.74 3.13 -1.60
C ILE A 14 -5.80 3.90 -0.65
N GLY A 15 -5.76 3.51 0.62
CA GLY A 15 -4.87 4.09 1.62
C GLY A 15 -3.40 4.06 1.19
N MET A 16 -2.91 2.88 0.76
CA MET A 16 -1.52 2.73 0.29
C MET A 16 -1.21 3.60 -0.94
N VAL A 17 -2.12 3.64 -1.93
CA VAL A 17 -1.95 4.44 -3.15
C VAL A 17 -1.96 5.94 -2.86
N MET A 18 -2.72 6.40 -1.86
CA MET A 18 -2.68 7.79 -1.42
C MET A 18 -1.44 8.10 -0.58
N GLY A 19 -1.04 7.17 0.29
CA GLY A 19 0.07 7.36 1.22
C GLY A 19 1.42 7.49 0.53
N LEU A 20 1.71 6.66 -0.47
CA LEU A 20 2.99 6.65 -1.19
C LEU A 20 3.37 8.02 -1.78
N PRO A 21 2.49 8.68 -2.57
CA PRO A 21 2.76 10.02 -3.10
C PRO A 21 2.87 11.09 -2.02
N LEU A 22 2.07 10.99 -0.94
CA LEU A 22 2.13 11.93 0.19
C LEU A 22 3.45 11.81 0.98
N GLY A 23 4.10 10.65 0.93
CA GLY A 23 5.39 10.43 1.56
C GLY A 23 6.51 11.29 0.96
N ILE A 24 6.47 11.56 -0.35
CA ILE A 24 7.52 12.32 -1.04
C ILE A 24 7.67 13.74 -0.46
N PRO A 25 6.62 14.59 -0.37
CA PRO A 25 6.74 15.91 0.22
C PRO A 25 7.12 15.87 1.71
N ILE A 26 6.67 14.85 2.47
CA ILE A 26 7.10 14.65 3.86
C ILE A 26 8.61 14.40 3.93
N GLY A 27 9.14 13.54 3.05
CA GLY A 27 10.58 13.28 2.95
C GLY A 27 11.38 14.53 2.58
N ILE A 28 10.86 15.37 1.69
CA ILE A 28 11.49 16.65 1.31
C ILE A 28 11.55 17.59 2.52
N VAL A 29 10.44 17.79 3.23
CA VAL A 29 10.35 18.68 4.40
C VAL A 29 11.28 18.24 5.53
N LEU A 30 11.43 16.92 5.73
CA LEU A 30 12.31 16.35 6.75
C LEU A 30 13.79 16.29 6.32
N GLY A 31 14.14 16.66 5.08
CA GLY A 31 15.48 16.47 4.53
C GLY A 31 15.87 15.00 4.34
N MET A 32 14.91 14.08 4.43
CA MET A 32 15.08 12.63 4.35
C MET A 32 14.26 12.06 3.18
N ILE A 33 14.58 12.51 1.97
CA ILE A 33 13.81 12.20 0.75
C ILE A 33 13.68 10.68 0.55
N ALA A 34 14.72 9.91 0.88
CA ALA A 34 14.72 8.46 0.77
C ALA A 34 13.72 7.76 1.71
N ILE A 35 13.40 8.35 2.87
CA ILE A 35 12.49 7.77 3.87
C ILE A 35 11.05 8.27 3.68
N GLY A 36 10.87 9.38 2.96
CA GLY A 36 9.57 9.98 2.66
C GLY A 36 8.51 8.96 2.21
N PRO A 37 8.74 8.19 1.13
CA PRO A 37 7.79 7.18 0.66
C PRO A 37 7.42 6.12 1.71
N ALA A 38 8.37 5.73 2.56
CA ALA A 38 8.11 4.76 3.64
C ALA A 38 7.20 5.35 4.71
N ILE A 39 7.42 6.61 5.11
CA ILE A 39 6.55 7.34 6.04
C ILE A 39 5.14 7.48 5.44
N GLY A 40 5.05 7.90 4.18
CA GLY A 40 3.78 8.02 3.47
C GLY A 40 3.02 6.71 3.41
N LEU A 41 3.71 5.60 3.14
CA LEU A 41 3.10 4.27 3.12
C LEU A 41 2.51 3.87 4.48
N ILE A 42 3.22 4.13 5.59
CA ILE A 42 2.71 3.86 6.94
C ILE A 42 1.42 4.64 7.21
N PHE A 43 1.39 5.93 6.88
CA PHE A 43 0.18 6.74 7.00
C PHE A 43 -0.95 6.21 6.12
N GLY A 44 -0.64 5.87 4.86
CA GLY A 44 -1.59 5.30 3.92
C GLY A 44 -2.21 4.01 4.43
N ILE A 45 -1.41 3.09 4.96
CA ILE A 45 -1.88 1.84 5.58
C ILE A 45 -2.78 2.15 6.77
N GLY A 46 -2.37 3.05 7.66
CA GLY A 46 -3.17 3.43 8.84
C GLY A 46 -4.55 3.97 8.46
N ILE A 47 -4.61 4.89 7.49
CA ILE A 47 -5.87 5.44 6.96
C ILE A 47 -6.69 4.33 6.30
N GLY A 48 -6.07 3.50 5.46
CA GLY A 48 -6.75 2.43 4.74
C GLY A 48 -7.36 1.38 5.68
N LEU A 49 -6.65 0.99 6.73
CA LEU A 49 -7.16 0.07 7.77
C LEU A 49 -8.31 0.68 8.56
N TYR A 50 -8.22 1.97 8.92
CA TYR A 50 -9.30 2.66 9.60
C TYR A 50 -10.57 2.72 8.74
N LEU A 51 -10.42 3.07 7.45
CA LEU A 51 -11.53 3.12 6.49
C LEU A 51 -12.12 1.73 6.24
N GLU A 52 -11.29 0.69 6.11
CA GLU A 52 -11.76 -0.70 5.93
C GLU A 52 -12.62 -1.12 7.13
N LYS A 53 -12.16 -0.86 8.35
CA LYS A 53 -12.91 -1.19 9.58
C LYS A 53 -14.22 -0.39 9.71
N LYS A 54 -14.23 0.87 9.26
CA LYS A 54 -15.38 1.78 9.41
C LYS A 54 -16.43 1.62 8.32
N TYR A 55 -16.01 1.38 7.08
CA TYR A 55 -16.87 1.41 5.89
C TYR A 55 -16.96 0.06 5.16
N ASN A 56 -16.21 -0.96 5.58
CA ASN A 56 -16.30 -2.32 5.04
C ASN A 56 -16.30 -3.40 6.14
N PRO A 57 -17.21 -3.32 7.14
CA PRO A 57 -17.23 -4.29 8.25
C PRO A 57 -17.56 -5.71 7.78
N GLU A 58 -18.35 -5.85 6.72
CA GLU A 58 -18.72 -7.12 6.08
C GLU A 58 -18.24 -7.13 4.61
N PRO A 59 -16.94 -7.40 4.37
CA PRO A 59 -16.40 -7.44 3.02
C PRO A 59 -17.03 -8.59 2.21
N LEU A 60 -17.07 -8.42 0.89
CA LEU A 60 -17.55 -9.48 0.00
C LEU A 60 -16.72 -10.77 0.17
N PRO A 61 -17.36 -11.95 0.29
CA PRO A 61 -16.65 -13.21 0.35
C PRO A 61 -15.85 -13.40 -0.93
N MET A 62 -14.61 -13.84 -0.77
CA MET A 62 -13.71 -14.12 -1.89
C MET A 62 -13.66 -15.64 -2.08
N THR A 63 -13.66 -16.11 -3.33
CA THR A 63 -13.55 -17.55 -3.56
C THR A 63 -12.11 -18.01 -3.28
N PRO A 64 -11.88 -19.28 -2.90
CA PRO A 64 -10.52 -19.79 -2.65
C PRO A 64 -9.58 -19.61 -3.85
N GLU A 65 -10.12 -19.71 -5.08
CA GLU A 65 -9.37 -19.49 -6.32
C GLU A 65 -8.92 -18.03 -6.49
N GLU A 66 -9.80 -17.09 -6.15
CA GLU A 66 -9.50 -15.65 -6.17
C GLU A 66 -8.48 -15.27 -5.11
N GLU A 67 -8.55 -15.86 -3.90
CA GLU A 67 -7.57 -15.62 -2.85
C GLU A 67 -6.17 -16.09 -3.25
N ALA A 68 -6.05 -17.28 -3.84
CA ALA A 68 -4.77 -17.80 -4.32
C ALA A 68 -4.18 -16.89 -5.41
N LYS A 69 -5.01 -16.42 -6.35
CA LYS A 69 -4.60 -15.46 -7.38
C LYS A 69 -4.17 -14.13 -6.79
N ARG A 70 -4.91 -13.63 -5.79
CA ARG A 70 -4.59 -12.38 -5.07
C ARG A 70 -3.26 -12.50 -4.34
N GLN A 71 -3.02 -13.61 -3.63
CA GLN A 71 -1.75 -13.85 -2.94
C GLN A 71 -0.58 -13.90 -3.91
N LYS A 72 -0.73 -14.59 -5.05
CA LYS A 72 0.29 -14.62 -6.10
C LYS A 72 0.59 -13.23 -6.65
N ASN A 73 -0.44 -12.43 -6.92
CA ASN A 73 -0.27 -11.05 -7.39
C ASN A 73 0.40 -10.16 -6.34
N ILE A 74 0.02 -10.26 -5.07
CA ILE A 74 0.66 -9.52 -3.97
C ILE A 74 2.13 -9.91 -3.84
N MET A 75 2.45 -11.20 -3.94
CA MET A 75 3.84 -11.67 -3.88
C MET A 75 4.65 -11.16 -5.08
N LEU A 76 4.06 -11.16 -6.27
CA LEU A 76 4.71 -10.69 -7.49
C LEU A 76 4.95 -9.17 -7.47
N ILE A 77 3.92 -8.38 -7.12
CA ILE A 77 4.03 -6.92 -6.97
C ILE A 77 5.01 -6.57 -5.84
N GLY A 78 4.90 -7.24 -4.69
CA GLY A 78 5.80 -7.06 -3.57
C GLY A 78 7.25 -7.40 -3.93
N GLY A 79 7.48 -8.45 -4.72
CA GLY A 79 8.80 -8.82 -5.23
C GLY A 79 9.39 -7.76 -6.17
N ILE A 80 8.61 -7.27 -7.13
CA ILE A 80 9.03 -6.18 -8.04
C ILE A 80 9.35 -4.91 -7.24
N PHE A 81 8.50 -4.57 -6.28
CA PHE A 81 8.70 -3.39 -5.43
C PHE A 81 9.98 -3.51 -4.61
N LEU A 82 10.23 -4.67 -4.00
CA LEU A 82 11.44 -4.93 -3.23
C LEU A 82 12.70 -4.84 -4.11
N LEU A 83 12.65 -5.40 -5.32
CA LEU A 83 13.72 -5.27 -6.31
C LEU A 83 13.99 -3.80 -6.67
N GLY A 84 12.94 -3.01 -6.88
CA GLY A 84 13.05 -1.58 -7.14
C GLY A 84 13.74 -0.82 -6.00
N ILE A 85 13.37 -1.12 -4.75
CA ILE A 85 14.02 -0.54 -3.56
C ILE A 85 15.49 -0.94 -3.50
N LEU A 86 15.80 -2.23 -3.68
CA LEU A 86 17.19 -2.72 -3.63
C LEU A 86 18.05 -2.08 -4.72
N MET A 87 17.52 -1.94 -5.93
CA MET A 87 18.21 -1.28 -7.04
C MET A 87 18.45 0.21 -6.76
N PHE A 88 17.46 0.89 -6.19
CA PHE A 88 17.59 2.29 -5.79
C PHE A 88 18.64 2.48 -4.69
N ILE A 89 18.65 1.62 -3.66
CA ILE A 89 19.68 1.64 -2.61
C ILE A 89 21.06 1.36 -3.19
N PHE A 90 21.19 0.37 -4.08
CA PHE A 90 22.46 0.07 -4.76
C PHE A 90 22.98 1.28 -5.56
N LEU A 91 22.10 2.01 -6.24
CA LEU A 91 22.45 3.23 -6.96
C LEU A 91 22.93 4.33 -6.00
N LEU A 92 22.25 4.52 -4.86
CA LEU A 92 22.67 5.49 -3.84
C LEU A 92 24.03 5.15 -3.21
N LEU A 93 24.32 3.86 -2.96
CA LEU A 93 25.62 3.43 -2.41
C LEU A 93 26.80 3.61 -3.38
N LYS A 94 26.51 3.69 -4.69
CA LYS A 94 27.51 3.87 -5.74
C LYS A 94 27.73 5.36 -6.08
N SER A 95 26.81 6.25 -5.70
CA SER A 95 26.90 7.69 -5.92
C SER A 95 27.70 8.39 -4.83
#